data_AF-A0A9D4L2Z1-F1
#
_entry.id   AF-A0A9D4L2Z1-F1
#
_cell.length_a   1.000
_cell.length_b   1.000
_cell.length_c   1.000
_cell.angle_alpha   90.00
_cell.angle_beta   90.00
_cell.angle_gamma   90.00
#
_symmetry.space_group_name_H-M   'P 1'
#
loop_
_entity.id
_entity.type
_entity.pdbx_description
1 polymer ?
#
loop_
_entity_poly.entity_id
_entity_poly.type
_entity_poly.pdbx_seq_one_letter_code
_entity_poly.pdbx_strand_id
1 'polypeptide(L)'
;MLTILCFLFSGWHRRLNHKAIDSFPPFYLLAKLLHDEAVTAVRNAELVSDMKLRRYQRARYATLQGKTFALWKSYREGNLTSTGLLKAFSCLYKPSVSVTDAVE
;
A
#
# COMPACT_ATOMS: atom_id res chain seq x y z
N MET A 1 -23.58 -19.36 37.08
CA MET A 1 -23.91 -18.44 35.97
C MET A 1 -22.68 -18.07 35.14
N LEU A 2 -21.64 -17.45 35.72
CA LEU A 2 -20.40 -17.08 34.99
C LEU A 2 -19.62 -18.25 34.35
N THR A 3 -19.58 -19.41 35.00
CA THR A 3 -18.87 -20.61 34.51
C THR A 3 -19.49 -21.22 33.27
N ILE A 4 -20.82 -21.27 33.22
CA ILE A 4 -21.60 -21.79 32.08
C ILE A 4 -21.42 -20.87 30.88
N LEU A 5 -21.41 -19.55 31.10
CA LEU A 5 -21.21 -18.55 30.06
C LEU A 5 -19.79 -18.63 29.46
N CYS A 6 -18.76 -18.82 30.29
CA CYS A 6 -17.37 -19.04 29.83
C CYS A 6 -17.21 -20.33 29.02
N PHE A 7 -17.87 -21.43 29.41
CA PHE A 7 -17.81 -22.69 28.66
C PHE A 7 -18.50 -22.59 27.30
N LEU A 8 -19.65 -21.92 27.24
CA LEU A 8 -20.36 -21.67 25.99
C LEU A 8 -19.55 -20.77 25.06
N PHE A 9 -18.95 -19.70 25.58
CA PHE A 9 -18.10 -18.80 24.80
C PHE A 9 -16.85 -19.51 24.26
N SER A 10 -16.16 -20.27 25.12
CA SER A 10 -14.95 -21.02 24.73
C SER A 10 -15.26 -22.13 23.73
N GLY A 11 -16.37 -22.85 23.91
CA GLY A 11 -16.82 -23.89 22.99
C GLY A 11 -17.27 -23.34 21.63
N TRP A 12 -17.99 -22.21 21.63
CA TRP A 12 -18.38 -21.52 20.40
C TRP A 12 -17.17 -21.01 19.63
N HIS A 13 -16.22 -20.35 20.30
CA HIS A 13 -14.97 -19.88 19.70
C HIS A 13 -14.18 -21.02 19.05
N ARG A 14 -14.02 -22.14 19.76
CA ARG A 14 -13.30 -23.32 19.23
C ARG A 14 -14.02 -23.93 18.03
N ARG A 15 -15.35 -24.01 18.04
CA ARG A 15 -16.15 -24.52 16.91
C ARG A 15 -16.05 -23.61 15.68
N LEU A 16 -15.97 -22.30 15.89
CA LEU A 16 -15.92 -21.31 14.82
C LEU A 16 -14.54 -21.31 14.13
N ASN A 17 -13.45 -21.38 14.90
CA ASN A 17 -12.11 -21.53 14.35
C ASN A 17 -11.86 -22.93 13.76
N HIS A 18 -12.50 -24.00 14.26
CA HIS A 18 -12.35 -25.33 13.67
C HIS A 18 -12.93 -25.46 12.26
N LYS A 19 -13.96 -24.66 11.93
CA LYS A 19 -14.51 -24.58 10.56
C LYS A 19 -13.63 -23.76 9.61
N ALA A 20 -12.79 -22.87 10.14
CA ALA A 20 -11.72 -22.20 9.41
C ALA A 20 -10.51 -23.15 9.35
N ILE A 21 -10.64 -24.22 8.57
CA ILE A 21 -9.61 -25.24 8.39
C ILE A 21 -8.32 -24.58 7.87
N ASP A 22 -7.18 -24.95 8.48
CA ASP A 22 -5.72 -24.76 8.23
C ASP A 22 -5.17 -23.73 7.21
N SER A 23 -5.93 -23.21 6.26
CA SER A 23 -5.51 -22.22 5.27
C SER A 23 -6.03 -20.80 5.53
N PHE A 24 -7.00 -20.61 6.43
CA PHE A 24 -7.60 -19.31 6.71
C PHE A 24 -7.20 -18.77 8.09
N PRO A 25 -6.96 -17.45 8.23
CA PRO A 25 -6.68 -16.85 9.53
C PRO A 25 -7.85 -17.08 10.50
N PRO A 26 -7.59 -17.19 11.83
CA PRO A 26 -8.63 -17.31 12.84
C PRO A 26 -9.71 -16.24 12.63
N PHE A 27 -10.97 -16.55 12.87
CA PHE A 27 -12.09 -15.68 12.50
C PHE A 27 -11.95 -14.24 13.01
N TYR A 28 -11.44 -14.05 14.22
CA TYR A 28 -11.21 -12.71 14.78
C TYR A 28 -10.09 -11.95 14.08
N LEU A 29 -9.04 -12.64 13.64
CA LEU A 29 -7.99 -12.04 12.83
C LEU A 29 -8.56 -11.66 11.46
N LEU A 30 -9.35 -12.53 10.83
CA LEU A 30 -10.05 -12.22 9.59
C LEU A 30 -10.97 -11.01 9.74
N ALA A 31 -11.77 -10.95 10.81
CA ALA A 31 -12.71 -9.85 11.05
C ALA A 31 -11.97 -8.51 11.25
N LYS A 32 -10.84 -8.52 11.98
CA LYS A 32 -9.99 -7.34 12.13
C LYS A 32 -9.42 -6.91 10.77
N LEU A 33 -8.82 -7.83 10.02
CA LEU A 33 -8.26 -7.54 8.70
C LEU A 33 -9.31 -6.99 7.73
N LEU A 34 -10.53 -7.55 7.75
CA LEU A 34 -11.62 -7.09 6.92
C LEU A 34 -12.09 -5.68 7.30
N HIS A 35 -12.08 -5.36 8.59
CA HIS A 35 -12.39 -4.01 9.08
C HIS A 35 -11.31 -3.01 8.63
N ASP A 36 -10.04 -3.35 8.82
CA ASP A 36 -8.91 -2.49 8.44
C ASP A 36 -8.91 -2.23 6.92
N GLU A 37 -9.20 -3.26 6.12
CA GLU A 37 -9.35 -3.15 4.68
C GLU A 37 -10.54 -2.27 4.29
N ALA A 38 -11.70 -2.46 4.92
CA ALA A 38 -12.89 -1.63 4.65
C ALA A 38 -12.64 -0.15 4.97
N VAL A 39 -11.97 0.16 6.09
CA VAL A 39 -11.59 1.53 6.45
C VAL A 39 -10.62 2.12 5.43
N THR A 40 -9.65 1.34 4.97
CA THR A 40 -8.68 1.76 3.95
C THR A 40 -9.37 2.01 2.61
N ALA A 41 -10.29 1.15 2.20
CA ALA A 41 -11.07 1.30 0.98
C ALA A 41 -11.93 2.58 1.00
N VAL A 42 -12.57 2.88 2.14
CA VAL A 42 -13.35 4.12 2.32
C VAL A 42 -12.44 5.34 2.21
N ARG A 43 -11.30 5.36 2.92
CA ARG A 43 -10.33 6.47 2.82
C ARG A 43 -9.81 6.66 1.40
N ASN A 44 -9.56 5.57 0.68
CA ASN A 44 -9.14 5.64 -0.72
C ASN A 44 -10.23 6.25 -1.61
N ALA A 45 -11.50 5.89 -1.40
CA ALA A 45 -12.63 6.48 -2.11
C ALA A 45 -12.79 7.99 -1.80
N GLU A 46 -12.60 8.39 -0.54
CA GLU A 46 -12.57 9.80 -0.13
C GLU A 46 -11.42 10.57 -0.80
N LEU A 47 -10.20 10.02 -0.82
CA LEU A 47 -9.05 10.66 -1.47
C LEU A 47 -9.22 10.83 -3.00
N VAL A 48 -9.92 9.90 -3.63
CA VAL A 48 -10.26 9.95 -5.06
C VAL A 48 -11.35 11.00 -5.31
N SER A 49 -12.41 11.01 -4.51
CA SER A 49 -13.52 11.98 -4.62
C SER A 49 -13.08 13.41 -4.30
N ASP A 50 -12.25 13.61 -3.29
CA ASP A 50 -11.67 14.90 -2.91
C ASP A 50 -10.62 15.41 -3.92
N MET A 51 -10.32 14.64 -4.96
CA MET A 51 -9.28 14.95 -5.97
C MET A 51 -7.87 15.15 -5.39
N LYS A 52 -7.69 14.89 -4.09
CA LYS A 52 -6.41 15.01 -3.36
C LYS A 52 -5.36 14.09 -3.96
N LEU A 53 -5.76 12.88 -4.35
CA LEU A 53 -4.88 11.94 -5.04
C LEU A 53 -4.40 12.51 -6.39
N ARG A 54 -5.30 13.11 -7.18
CA ARG A 54 -4.93 13.73 -8.46
C ARG A 54 -4.00 14.93 -8.27
N ARG A 55 -4.22 15.76 -7.25
CA ARG A 55 -3.32 16.88 -6.91
C ARG A 55 -1.92 16.38 -6.59
N TYR A 56 -1.82 15.37 -5.71
CA TYR A 56 -0.56 14.76 -5.32
C TYR A 56 0.16 14.11 -6.50
N GLN A 57 -0.55 13.30 -7.29
CA GLN A 57 -0.02 12.68 -8.51
C GLN A 57 0.46 13.73 -9.50
N ARG A 58 -0.33 14.78 -9.76
CA ARG A 58 0.07 15.88 -10.67
C ARG A 58 1.35 16.56 -10.20
N ALA A 59 1.45 16.90 -8.93
CA ALA A 59 2.67 17.51 -8.37
C ALA A 59 3.88 16.57 -8.53
N ARG A 60 3.72 15.30 -8.15
CA ARG A 60 4.78 14.28 -8.26
C ARG A 60 5.22 14.06 -9.70
N TYR A 61 4.28 13.91 -10.63
CA TYR A 61 4.57 13.74 -12.06
C TYR A 61 5.19 14.99 -12.67
N ALA A 62 4.77 16.20 -12.28
CA ALA A 62 5.40 17.44 -12.73
C ALA A 62 6.89 17.50 -12.32
N THR A 63 7.21 17.16 -11.06
CA THR A 63 8.61 17.07 -10.59
C THR A 63 9.40 16.01 -11.36
N LEU A 64 8.80 14.83 -11.59
CA LEU A 64 9.47 13.71 -12.25
C LEU A 64 9.70 13.98 -13.75
N GLN A 65 8.73 14.59 -14.42
CA GLN A 65 8.85 15.06 -15.81
C GLN A 65 9.91 16.17 -15.90
N GLY A 66 9.95 17.12 -14.96
CA GLY A 66 10.98 18.15 -14.91
C GLY A 66 12.40 17.56 -14.83
N LYS A 67 12.61 16.56 -13.98
CA LYS A 67 13.89 15.83 -13.90
C LYS A 67 14.22 15.08 -15.19
N THR A 68 13.21 14.48 -15.83
CA THR A 68 13.37 13.79 -17.11
C THR A 68 13.81 14.77 -18.21
N PHE A 69 13.17 15.93 -18.31
CA PHE A 69 13.54 16.96 -19.29
C PHE A 69 14.93 17.55 -19.03
N ALA A 70 15.31 17.74 -17.76
CA ALA A 70 16.65 18.19 -17.41
C ALA A 70 17.73 17.19 -17.87
N LEU A 71 17.55 15.90 -17.57
CA LEU A 71 18.44 14.84 -18.05
C LEU A 71 18.51 14.79 -19.57
N TRP A 72 17.37 15.00 -20.24
CA TRP A 72 17.32 14.96 -21.69
C TRP A 72 18.04 16.15 -22.34
N LYS A 73 17.93 17.32 -21.72
CA LYS A 73 18.67 18.53 -22.11
C LYS A 73 20.19 18.31 -21.97
N SER A 74 20.65 17.75 -20.86
CA SER A 74 22.08 17.47 -20.64
C SER A 74 22.66 16.46 -21.65
N TYR A 75 21.88 15.47 -22.07
CA TYR A 75 22.27 14.57 -23.16
C TYR A 75 22.37 15.30 -24.50
N ARG A 76 21.39 16.14 -24.84
CA ARG A 76 21.38 16.91 -26.10
C ARG A 76 22.56 17.89 -26.20
N GLU A 77 22.99 18.44 -25.08
CA GLU A 77 24.16 19.32 -24.97
C GLU A 77 25.51 18.56 -25.04
N GLY A 78 25.49 17.23 -25.11
CA GLY A 78 26.70 16.39 -25.17
C GLY A 78 27.37 16.15 -23.82
N ASN A 79 26.80 16.67 -22.72
CA ASN A 79 27.33 16.55 -21.37
C ASN A 79 27.09 15.17 -20.75
N LEU A 80 26.25 14.33 -21.37
CA LEU A 80 25.87 13.02 -20.84
C LEU A 80 25.88 11.97 -21.94
N THR A 81 26.54 10.84 -21.69
CA THR A 81 26.50 9.66 -22.58
C THR A 81 25.14 8.97 -22.50
N SER A 82 24.72 8.30 -23.58
CA SER A 82 23.47 7.54 -23.65
C SER A 82 23.33 6.49 -22.52
N THR A 83 24.42 5.82 -22.14
CA THR A 83 24.46 4.88 -21.02
C THR A 83 24.27 5.57 -19.66
N GLY A 84 24.84 6.77 -19.50
CA GLY A 84 24.66 7.61 -18.31
C GLY A 84 23.22 8.10 -18.14
N LEU A 85 22.57 8.45 -19.25
CA LEU A 85 21.14 8.79 -19.27
C LEU A 85 20.26 7.62 -18.82
N LEU A 86 20.46 6.44 -19.40
CA LEU A 86 19.67 5.25 -19.06
C LEU A 86 19.85 4.84 -17.59
N LYS A 87 21.07 4.97 -17.06
CA LYS A 87 21.35 4.78 -15.63
C LYS A 87 20.66 5.83 -14.75
N ALA A 88 20.61 7.08 -15.19
CA ALA A 88 19.89 8.13 -14.47
C ALA A 88 18.37 7.87 -14.46
N PHE A 89 17.80 7.36 -15.56
CA PHE A 89 16.39 6.96 -15.62
C PHE A 89 16.07 5.77 -14.73
N SER A 90 16.95 4.76 -14.66
CA SER A 90 16.72 3.62 -13.76
C SER A 90 16.70 4.05 -12.29
N CYS A 91 17.50 5.05 -11.91
CA CYS A 91 17.42 5.66 -10.58
C CYS A 91 16.15 6.51 -10.38
N LEU A 92 15.73 7.27 -11.40
CA LEU A 92 14.58 8.18 -11.32
C LEU A 92 13.24 7.47 -11.17
N TYR A 93 13.06 6.35 -11.89
CA TYR A 93 11.82 5.57 -11.90
C TYR A 93 11.83 4.40 -10.91
N LYS A 94 12.88 4.25 -10.10
CA LYS A 94 12.94 3.20 -9.09
C LYS A 94 11.68 3.32 -8.19
N PRO A 95 10.88 2.27 -8.05
CA PRO A 95 9.72 2.31 -7.17
C PRO A 95 10.20 2.61 -5.75
N SER A 96 9.75 3.74 -5.21
CA SER A 96 9.86 4.02 -3.79
C SER A 96 8.88 3.07 -3.11
N VAL A 97 9.36 1.90 -2.68
CA VAL A 97 8.63 1.11 -1.69
C VAL A 97 8.60 2.01 -0.46
N SER A 98 7.48 2.69 -0.22
CA SER A 98 7.24 3.30 1.08
C SER A 98 7.12 2.14 2.05
N VAL A 99 8.22 1.82 2.72
CA VAL A 99 8.24 0.95 3.88
C VAL A 99 7.49 1.70 4.98
N THR A 100 6.17 1.73 4.87
CA THR A 100 5.26 2.18 5.94
C THR A 100 4.32 1.06 6.38
N ASP A 101 4.46 -0.14 5.81
CA ASP A 101 3.62 -1.31 6.15
C ASP A 101 4.42 -2.38 6.92
N ALA A 102 5.59 -2.02 7.48
CA ALA A 102 6.46 -2.93 8.23
C ALA A 102 6.52 -2.65 9.74
N VAL A 103 5.59 -1.85 10.27
CA VAL A 103 5.45 -1.62 11.71
C VAL A 103 3.96 -1.64 12.06
N GLU A 104 3.44 -2.86 12.25
CA GLU A 104 2.72 -3.36 13.44
C GLU A 104 2.11 -4.73 13.15
#